data_AF-A0A1B7TB28-F1
#
_entry.id   AF-A0A1B7TB28-F1
#
_cell.length_a   1.000
_cell.length_b   1.000
_cell.length_c   1.000
_cell.angle_alpha   90.00
_cell.angle_beta   90.00
_cell.angle_gamma   90.00
#
_symmetry.space_group_name_H-M   'P 1'
#
loop_
_entity.id
_entity.type
_entity.pdbx_description
1 polymer ?
#
loop_
_entity_poly.entity_id
_entity_poly.type
_entity_poly.pdbx_seq_one_letter_code
_entity_poly.pdbx_strand_id
1 'polypeptide(L)'
;IDKKQLTLWRFSNIDNLDSFFITFYKYYLKKGLYSYLIGKITNILILLFVFYISITLKFCINYSLFSNATRLEDIWVDKCFKTQLPFLLKVIIWVVYCFVFLKGKAIYKEFKSLQLMQNFYYYLLEIDDDELQIISWVEVLNRLIKFKDSNNLFQNSQSITFENIVNRIMRLDNYLIAIYSNESLMKFKVFDNRYRVSLTKSLEWNINLILINFFFANGQFAINSKNAKNLLELDLINKFRVAGFINIILTPFLVIYFTLLYVLKYFYNIKSIFNLREYNLENKYKLREYNELEHFFNKRLNLSIDIANEYLLQFPNNINNIIYKFLAFISGSLLAILTITTLLFDSENFLSFEITHNKSILFYISVIGAINTFTYNNIQQDKYKTYQPRKYFKELSKYTHFIPKNKNKGLTEKPMSNIETRDEFMKIYSLKLINIINEFGSLLLTPYILWFVLPKRCKNIIAFMQEITEKDHELGYICKYANYK
;
A
#
# COMPACT_ATOMS: atom_id res chain seq x y z
N ILE A 1 39.42 21.48 2.81
CA ILE A 1 39.21 20.16 3.45
C ILE A 1 38.72 19.21 2.37
N ASP A 2 39.46 18.12 2.12
CA ASP A 2 39.04 17.12 1.16
C ASP A 2 37.69 16.51 1.58
N LYS A 3 36.72 16.49 0.66
CA LYS A 3 35.36 16.01 0.95
C LYS A 3 35.37 14.54 1.36
N LYS A 4 36.29 13.73 0.80
CA LYS A 4 36.47 12.32 1.15
C LYS A 4 36.94 12.12 2.59
N GLN A 5 37.91 12.92 3.06
CA GLN A 5 38.37 12.87 4.45
C GLN A 5 37.29 13.32 5.43
N LEU A 6 36.53 14.38 5.09
CA LEU A 6 35.43 14.86 5.92
C LEU A 6 34.30 13.82 6.03
N THR A 7 34.02 13.08 4.95
CA THR A 7 33.07 11.97 5.01
C THR A 7 33.57 10.83 5.88
N LEU A 8 34.84 10.45 5.74
CA LEU A 8 35.43 9.36 6.53
C LEU A 8 35.38 9.68 8.02
N TRP A 9 35.76 10.91 8.42
CA TRP A 9 35.68 11.35 9.82
C TRP A 9 34.26 11.34 10.38
N ARG A 10 33.25 11.70 9.58
CA ARG A 10 31.85 11.69 10.04
C ARG A 10 31.30 10.29 10.25
N PHE A 11 31.78 9.30 9.50
CA PHE A 11 31.29 7.94 9.56
C PHE A 11 32.19 7.00 10.38
N SER A 12 33.32 7.48 10.91
CA SER A 12 34.15 6.69 11.82
C SER A 12 33.51 6.52 13.21
N ASN A 13 32.77 7.53 13.68
CA ASN A 13 32.11 7.53 14.99
C ASN A 13 30.58 7.56 14.80
N ILE A 14 29.99 6.42 14.45
CA ILE A 14 28.53 6.28 14.34
C ILE A 14 27.95 5.81 15.67
N ASP A 15 27.17 6.68 16.32
CA ASP A 15 26.54 6.36 17.61
C ASP A 15 25.42 5.31 17.48
N ASN A 16 24.70 5.29 16.35
CA ASN A 16 23.57 4.39 16.12
C ASN A 16 23.66 3.70 14.76
N LEU A 17 24.17 2.46 14.78
CA LEU A 17 24.34 1.62 13.59
C LEU A 17 23.01 1.26 12.92
N ASP A 18 21.92 1.09 13.68
CA ASP A 18 20.63 0.72 13.11
C ASP A 18 20.09 1.86 12.25
N SER A 19 20.12 3.09 12.78
CA SER A 19 19.72 4.29 12.03
C SER A 19 20.55 4.48 10.76
N PHE A 20 21.86 4.22 10.87
CA PHE A 20 22.77 4.24 9.72
C PHE A 20 22.36 3.22 8.66
N PHE A 21 22.22 1.93 9.00
CA PHE A 21 21.89 0.89 8.02
C PHE A 21 20.48 1.04 7.43
N ILE A 22 19.50 1.49 8.23
CA ILE A 22 18.16 1.81 7.73
C ILE A 22 18.22 2.94 6.70
N THR A 23 18.99 4.01 6.98
CA THR A 23 19.14 5.13 6.04
C THR A 23 19.95 4.72 4.80
N PHE A 24 20.99 3.91 4.99
CA PHE A 24 21.83 3.34 3.94
C PHE A 24 21.00 2.50 2.96
N TYR A 25 20.17 1.60 3.47
CA TYR A 25 19.24 0.79 2.67
C TYR A 25 18.13 1.63 2.03
N LYS A 26 17.57 2.60 2.75
CA LYS A 26 16.55 3.54 2.21
C LYS A 26 17.09 4.33 1.01
N TYR A 27 18.34 4.77 1.07
CA TYR A 27 18.98 5.49 -0.04
C TYR A 27 19.10 4.60 -1.29
N TYR A 28 19.56 3.35 -1.13
CA TYR A 28 19.59 2.36 -2.20
C TYR A 28 18.19 2.08 -2.77
N LEU A 29 17.18 1.83 -1.92
CA LEU A 29 15.82 1.55 -2.37
C LEU A 29 15.20 2.68 -3.19
N LYS A 30 15.56 3.92 -2.88
CA LYS A 30 15.01 5.11 -3.56
C LYS A 30 15.81 5.50 -4.79
N LYS A 31 16.89 4.76 -5.11
CA LYS A 31 17.73 4.97 -6.29
C LYS A 31 18.27 6.40 -6.33
N GLY A 32 18.79 6.85 -5.18
CA GLY A 32 19.47 8.13 -5.07
C GLY A 32 18.63 9.26 -4.46
N LEU A 33 19.27 10.41 -4.31
CA LEU A 33 18.72 11.57 -3.60
C LEU A 33 17.64 12.29 -4.42
N TYR A 34 17.86 12.50 -5.71
CA TYR A 34 16.94 13.25 -6.58
C TYR A 34 15.63 12.49 -6.79
N SER A 35 15.70 11.20 -7.09
CA SER A 35 14.53 10.32 -7.19
C SER A 35 13.68 10.34 -5.91
N TYR A 36 14.34 10.28 -4.75
CA TYR A 36 13.66 10.40 -3.46
C TYR A 36 12.95 11.76 -3.29
N LEU A 37 13.63 12.87 -3.55
CA LEU A 37 13.07 14.22 -3.40
C LEU A 37 11.91 14.45 -4.36
N ILE A 38 12.09 14.15 -5.64
CA ILE A 38 11.04 14.28 -6.66
C ILE A 38 9.83 13.45 -6.25
N GLY A 39 10.03 12.21 -5.79
CA GLY A 39 8.95 11.37 -5.29
C GLY A 39 8.22 11.97 -4.08
N LYS A 40 8.89 12.69 -3.18
CA LYS A 40 8.24 13.37 -2.05
C LYS A 40 7.48 14.62 -2.48
N ILE A 41 8.06 15.41 -3.38
CA ILE A 41 7.44 16.62 -3.93
C ILE A 41 6.18 16.27 -4.72
N THR A 42 6.24 15.27 -5.61
CA THR A 42 5.08 14.83 -6.41
C THR A 42 3.93 14.33 -5.53
N ASN A 43 4.23 13.61 -4.43
CA ASN A 43 3.19 13.21 -3.47
C ASN A 43 2.49 14.39 -2.80
N ILE A 44 3.22 15.47 -2.45
CA ILE A 44 2.63 16.69 -1.91
C ILE A 44 1.79 17.41 -2.97
N LEU A 45 2.30 17.50 -4.21
CA LEU A 45 1.57 18.12 -5.32
C LEU A 45 0.27 17.37 -5.61
N ILE A 46 0.27 16.05 -5.61
CA ILE A 46 -0.95 15.23 -5.79
C ILE A 46 -1.96 15.52 -4.67
N LEU A 47 -1.51 15.58 -3.41
CA LEU A 47 -2.38 15.89 -2.28
C LEU A 47 -3.03 17.28 -2.43
N LEU A 48 -2.23 18.29 -2.76
CA LEU A 48 -2.71 19.67 -2.96
C LEU A 48 -3.65 19.77 -4.16
N PHE A 49 -3.34 19.07 -5.25
CA PHE A 49 -4.17 19.02 -6.45
C PHE A 49 -5.55 18.44 -6.18
N VAL A 50 -5.62 17.26 -5.56
CA VAL A 50 -6.90 16.63 -5.19
C VAL A 50 -7.69 17.55 -4.27
N PHE A 51 -7.04 18.14 -3.26
CA PHE A 51 -7.68 19.06 -2.32
C PHE A 51 -8.26 20.29 -3.01
N TYR A 52 -7.50 20.97 -3.87
CA TYR A 52 -7.93 22.17 -4.57
C TYR A 52 -9.05 21.87 -5.57
N ILE A 53 -8.93 20.79 -6.34
CA ILE A 53 -9.99 20.35 -7.27
C ILE A 53 -11.29 20.09 -6.51
N SER A 54 -11.22 19.40 -5.36
CA SER A 54 -12.41 19.11 -4.54
C SER A 54 -13.17 20.38 -4.14
N ILE A 55 -12.43 21.42 -3.75
CA ILE A 55 -13.01 22.71 -3.37
C ILE A 55 -13.57 23.43 -4.59
N THR A 56 -12.82 23.49 -5.69
CA THR A 56 -13.25 24.19 -6.92
C THR A 56 -14.51 23.60 -7.50
N LEU A 57 -14.58 22.27 -7.63
CA LEU A 57 -15.76 21.56 -8.14
C LEU A 57 -16.99 21.79 -7.27
N LYS A 58 -16.85 22.00 -5.96
CA LYS A 58 -17.99 22.16 -5.06
C LYS A 58 -18.45 23.61 -4.91
N PHE A 59 -17.53 24.56 -4.84
CA PHE A 59 -17.83 25.95 -4.45
C PHE A 59 -17.61 26.98 -5.56
N CYS A 60 -16.76 26.68 -6.55
CA CYS A 60 -16.39 27.67 -7.57
C CYS A 60 -17.13 27.49 -8.90
N ILE A 61 -17.91 26.41 -9.04
CA ILE A 61 -18.72 26.11 -10.22
C ILE A 61 -20.21 26.19 -9.83
N ASN A 62 -20.96 27.09 -10.48
CA ASN A 62 -22.39 27.19 -10.29
C ASN A 62 -23.15 26.26 -11.24
N TYR A 63 -23.41 25.02 -10.81
CA TYR A 63 -24.12 24.02 -11.62
C TYR A 63 -25.53 24.42 -12.05
N SER A 64 -26.17 25.40 -11.40
CA SER A 64 -27.50 25.87 -11.81
C SER A 64 -27.49 26.61 -13.16
N LEU A 65 -26.36 27.23 -13.51
CA LEU A 65 -26.18 27.95 -14.78
C LEU A 65 -25.66 27.05 -15.90
N PHE A 66 -25.35 25.78 -15.59
CA PHE A 66 -24.74 24.85 -16.53
C PHE A 66 -25.63 24.54 -17.75
N SER A 67 -26.96 24.61 -17.61
CA SER A 67 -27.88 24.38 -18.72
C SER A 67 -27.88 25.51 -19.75
N ASN A 68 -27.56 26.73 -19.35
CA ASN A 68 -27.69 27.93 -20.18
C ASN A 68 -26.34 28.53 -20.57
N ALA A 69 -25.26 28.11 -19.93
CA ALA A 69 -23.93 28.61 -20.16
C ALA A 69 -23.30 27.99 -21.41
N THR A 70 -22.66 28.84 -22.22
CA THR A 70 -21.90 28.42 -23.41
C THR A 70 -20.40 28.49 -23.17
N ARG A 71 -19.95 29.28 -22.18
CA ARG A 71 -18.55 29.42 -21.78
C ARG A 71 -18.36 29.06 -20.32
N LEU A 72 -17.15 28.61 -19.99
CA LEU A 72 -16.75 28.24 -18.63
C LEU A 72 -16.77 29.45 -17.67
N GLU A 73 -16.48 30.64 -18.21
CA GLU A 73 -16.51 31.92 -17.50
C GLU A 73 -17.90 32.24 -16.95
N ASP A 74 -18.97 31.88 -17.68
CA ASP A 74 -20.36 32.13 -17.27
C ASP A 74 -20.77 31.35 -16.02
N ILE A 75 -20.08 30.23 -15.76
CA ILE A 75 -20.36 29.29 -14.67
C ILE A 75 -19.43 29.54 -13.48
N TRP A 76 -18.31 30.22 -13.73
CA TRP A 76 -17.26 30.45 -12.75
C TRP A 76 -17.67 31.54 -11.77
N VAL A 77 -17.60 31.22 -10.47
CA VAL A 77 -17.91 32.19 -9.43
C VAL A 77 -16.66 33.02 -9.11
N ASP A 78 -16.68 34.29 -9.50
CA ASP A 78 -15.62 35.24 -9.18
C ASP A 78 -15.37 35.34 -7.67
N LYS A 79 -14.08 35.34 -7.30
CA LYS A 79 -13.60 35.41 -5.90
C LYS A 79 -14.20 34.32 -4.99
N CYS A 80 -14.54 33.15 -5.53
CA CYS A 80 -15.06 31.96 -4.83
C CYS A 80 -14.40 31.70 -3.45
N PHE A 81 -13.06 31.72 -3.38
CA PHE A 81 -12.32 31.43 -2.15
C PHE A 81 -12.58 32.44 -1.02
N LYS A 82 -12.99 33.66 -1.34
CA LYS A 82 -13.27 34.72 -0.36
C LYS A 82 -14.74 34.72 0.07
N THR A 83 -15.65 34.61 -0.90
CA THR A 83 -17.09 34.88 -0.76
C THR A 83 -17.93 33.65 -0.42
N GLN A 84 -17.68 32.50 -1.06
CA GLN A 84 -18.53 31.30 -0.97
C GLN A 84 -18.05 30.28 0.09
N LEU A 85 -16.79 30.37 0.53
CA LEU A 85 -16.23 29.37 1.43
C LEU A 85 -16.73 29.56 2.88
N PRO A 86 -17.35 28.51 3.48
CA PRO A 86 -17.72 28.54 4.90
C PRO A 86 -16.48 28.60 5.78
N PHE A 87 -16.65 29.16 6.98
CA PHE A 87 -15.56 29.34 7.95
C PHE A 87 -14.80 28.04 8.24
N LEU A 88 -15.52 26.92 8.40
CA LEU A 88 -14.93 25.60 8.67
C LEU A 88 -13.97 25.15 7.54
N LEU A 89 -14.29 25.43 6.27
CA LEU A 89 -13.40 25.12 5.16
C LEU A 89 -12.17 26.03 5.11
N LYS A 90 -12.31 27.30 5.50
CA LYS A 90 -11.16 28.21 5.65
C LYS A 90 -10.18 27.70 6.72
N VAL A 91 -10.70 27.18 7.84
CA VAL A 91 -9.88 26.53 8.88
C VAL A 91 -9.20 25.27 8.32
N ILE A 92 -9.92 24.43 7.58
CA ILE A 92 -9.34 23.20 6.98
C ILE A 92 -8.21 23.55 6.00
N ILE A 93 -8.40 24.56 5.15
CA ILE A 93 -7.35 25.05 4.24
C ILE A 93 -6.11 25.45 5.04
N TRP A 94 -6.27 26.20 6.13
CA TRP A 94 -5.17 26.58 7.00
C TRP A 94 -4.48 25.37 7.65
N VAL A 95 -5.25 24.37 8.13
CA VAL A 95 -4.72 23.12 8.68
C VAL A 95 -3.93 22.35 7.63
N VAL A 96 -4.41 22.27 6.38
CA VAL A 96 -3.71 21.61 5.26
C VAL A 96 -2.39 22.33 4.96
N TYR A 97 -2.38 23.66 4.92
CA TYR A 97 -1.14 24.42 4.74
C TYR A 97 -0.15 24.20 5.89
N CYS A 98 -0.61 24.20 7.14
CA CYS A 98 0.22 23.88 8.30
C CYS A 98 0.80 22.47 8.20
N PHE A 99 -0.01 21.48 7.81
CA PHE A 99 0.44 20.11 7.59
C PHE A 99 1.51 20.02 6.48
N VAL A 100 1.31 20.70 5.35
CA VAL A 100 2.29 20.74 4.25
C VAL A 100 3.59 21.39 4.71
N PHE A 101 3.52 22.48 5.49
CA PHE A 101 4.70 23.12 6.07
C PHE A 101 5.47 22.19 7.02
N LEU A 102 4.78 21.51 7.94
CA LEU A 102 5.38 20.53 8.85
C LEU A 102 6.01 19.36 8.09
N LYS A 103 5.34 18.88 7.02
CA LYS A 103 5.89 17.86 6.13
C LYS A 103 7.10 18.36 5.37
N GLY A 104 7.11 19.59 4.88
CA GLY A 104 8.27 20.22 4.25
C GLY A 104 9.47 20.26 5.18
N LYS A 105 9.28 20.66 6.45
CA LYS A 105 10.34 20.63 7.48
C LYS A 105 10.85 19.22 7.75
N ALA A 106 9.97 18.21 7.78
CA ALA A 106 10.37 16.81 7.94
C ALA A 106 11.19 16.33 6.74
N ILE A 107 10.75 16.61 5.51
CA ILE A 107 11.48 16.27 4.28
C ILE A 107 12.84 16.95 4.24
N TYR A 108 12.95 18.20 4.68
CA TYR A 108 14.24 18.89 4.75
C TYR A 108 15.22 18.21 5.71
N LYS A 109 14.74 17.75 6.88
CA LYS A 109 15.56 16.95 7.80
C LYS A 109 16.02 15.63 7.17
N GLU A 110 15.12 14.92 6.50
CA GLU A 110 15.43 13.68 5.78
C GLU A 110 16.39 13.92 4.61
N PHE A 111 16.26 15.05 3.90
CA PHE A 111 17.17 15.43 2.82
C PHE A 111 18.59 15.61 3.33
N LYS A 112 18.78 16.31 4.46
CA LYS A 112 20.10 16.50 5.05
C LYS A 112 20.76 15.17 5.42
N SER A 113 20.01 14.20 5.96
CA SER A 113 20.55 12.88 6.26
C SER A 113 20.88 12.07 5.01
N LEU A 114 20.04 12.14 3.97
CA LEU A 114 20.29 11.45 2.70
C LEU A 114 21.43 12.08 1.90
N GLN A 115 21.67 13.38 2.00
CA GLN A 115 22.81 14.04 1.39
C GLN A 115 24.14 13.55 2.00
N LEU A 116 24.16 13.29 3.32
CA LEU A 116 25.30 12.64 3.95
C LEU A 116 25.52 11.22 3.41
N MET A 117 24.44 10.48 3.17
CA MET A 117 24.52 9.14 2.57
C MET A 117 24.97 9.18 1.11
N GLN A 118 24.53 10.17 0.32
CA GLN A 118 25.04 10.35 -1.05
C GLN A 118 26.57 10.50 -1.04
N ASN A 119 27.10 11.32 -0.14
CA ASN A 119 28.55 11.47 0.00
C ASN A 119 29.23 10.16 0.45
N PHE A 120 28.58 9.35 1.29
CA PHE A 120 29.08 8.02 1.67
C PHE A 120 29.17 7.09 0.46
N TYR A 121 28.10 6.98 -0.33
CA TYR A 121 28.08 6.14 -1.54
C TYR A 121 29.12 6.60 -2.58
N TYR A 122 29.18 7.91 -2.84
CA TYR A 122 30.06 8.47 -3.86
C TYR A 122 31.54 8.41 -3.45
N TYR A 123 31.91 8.94 -2.28
CA TYR A 123 33.33 9.08 -1.91
C TYR A 123 33.93 7.82 -1.25
N LEU A 124 33.12 7.02 -0.56
CA LEU A 124 33.63 5.86 0.20
C LEU A 124 33.37 4.53 -0.50
N LEU A 125 32.18 4.34 -1.06
CA LEU A 125 31.85 3.12 -1.82
C LEU A 125 32.17 3.21 -3.31
N GLU A 126 32.50 4.42 -3.79
CA GLU A 126 32.80 4.68 -5.21
C GLU A 126 31.66 4.19 -6.12
N ILE A 127 30.42 4.52 -5.73
CA ILE A 127 29.20 4.25 -6.49
C ILE A 127 28.62 5.57 -6.96
N ASP A 128 28.54 5.73 -8.28
CA ASP A 128 27.90 6.88 -8.91
C ASP A 128 26.37 6.80 -8.86
N ASP A 129 25.70 7.96 -9.00
CA ASP A 129 24.23 8.02 -8.98
C ASP A 129 23.59 7.22 -10.13
N ASP A 130 24.27 7.10 -11.29
CA ASP A 130 23.81 6.30 -12.43
C ASP A 130 24.02 4.79 -12.17
N GLU A 131 25.17 4.41 -11.61
CA GLU A 131 25.45 3.03 -11.23
C GLU A 131 24.46 2.53 -10.17
N LEU A 132 24.09 3.39 -9.21
CA LEU A 132 23.12 3.09 -8.15
C LEU A 132 21.76 2.63 -8.69
N GLN A 133 21.39 3.06 -9.90
CA GLN A 133 20.13 2.65 -10.53
C GLN A 133 20.12 1.15 -10.84
N ILE A 134 21.25 0.59 -11.25
CA ILE A 134 21.37 -0.75 -11.83
C ILE A 134 22.01 -1.74 -10.84
N ILE A 135 22.88 -1.26 -9.95
CA ILE A 135 23.63 -2.11 -9.02
C ILE A 135 22.72 -2.97 -8.14
N SER A 136 23.15 -4.20 -7.89
CA SER A 136 22.46 -5.11 -6.98
C SER A 136 22.78 -4.79 -5.51
N TRP A 137 21.83 -5.03 -4.61
CA TRP A 137 22.04 -4.83 -3.18
C TRP A 137 23.20 -5.65 -2.61
N VAL A 138 23.38 -6.87 -3.13
CA VAL A 138 24.48 -7.76 -2.72
C VAL A 138 25.84 -7.13 -3.04
N GLU A 139 25.98 -6.52 -4.22
CA GLU A 139 27.23 -5.88 -4.61
C GLU A 139 27.51 -4.61 -3.80
N VAL A 140 26.48 -3.82 -3.47
CA VAL A 140 26.60 -2.68 -2.55
C VAL A 140 27.14 -3.13 -1.19
N LEU A 141 26.64 -4.24 -0.66
CA LEU A 141 27.12 -4.82 0.60
C LEU A 141 28.55 -5.38 0.48
N ASN A 142 28.91 -6.01 -0.64
CA ASN A 142 30.28 -6.45 -0.90
C ASN A 142 31.27 -5.27 -0.86
N ARG A 143 30.94 -4.14 -1.51
CA ARG A 143 31.78 -2.94 -1.47
C ARG A 143 31.89 -2.37 -0.07
N LEU A 144 30.79 -2.38 0.70
CA LEU A 144 30.81 -1.94 2.10
C LEU A 144 31.73 -2.80 2.97
N ILE A 145 31.71 -4.12 2.82
CA ILE A 145 32.57 -5.03 3.58
C ILE A 145 34.03 -4.85 3.18
N LYS A 146 34.33 -4.81 1.87
CA LYS A 146 35.70 -4.51 1.37
C LYS A 146 36.24 -3.19 1.94
N PHE A 147 35.41 -2.14 1.92
CA PHE A 147 35.77 -0.82 2.42
C PHE A 147 35.99 -0.83 3.93
N LYS A 148 35.15 -1.53 4.69
CA LYS A 148 35.30 -1.72 6.14
C LYS A 148 36.64 -2.39 6.46
N ASP A 149 36.96 -3.48 5.79
CA ASP A 149 38.17 -4.26 6.05
C ASP A 149 39.44 -3.46 5.72
N SER A 150 39.38 -2.59 4.69
CA SER A 150 40.50 -1.71 4.32
C SER A 150 40.75 -0.54 5.29
N ASN A 151 39.70 -0.02 5.95
CA ASN A 151 39.78 1.24 6.72
C ASN A 151 39.49 1.08 8.22
N ASN A 152 39.35 -0.15 8.72
CA ASN A 152 39.02 -0.46 10.13
C ASN A 152 37.81 0.33 10.67
N LEU A 153 36.83 0.62 9.81
CA LEU A 153 35.60 1.25 10.24
C LEU A 153 34.82 0.29 11.15
N PHE A 154 34.18 0.82 12.19
CA PHE A 154 33.38 0.05 13.16
C PHE A 154 34.18 -0.84 14.14
N GLN A 155 35.40 -0.46 14.51
CA GLN A 155 36.31 -1.18 15.43
C GLN A 155 35.68 -1.71 16.74
N ASN A 156 34.66 -1.03 17.28
CA ASN A 156 34.04 -1.40 18.56
C ASN A 156 32.88 -2.39 18.45
N SER A 157 32.40 -2.69 17.24
CA SER A 157 31.33 -3.67 17.02
C SER A 157 31.89 -4.92 16.34
N GLN A 158 31.79 -6.06 17.00
CA GLN A 158 32.11 -7.38 16.45
C GLN A 158 31.46 -7.58 15.07
N SER A 159 32.13 -8.39 14.23
CA SER A 159 31.97 -8.53 12.78
C SER A 159 30.62 -8.11 12.20
N ILE A 160 30.57 -6.95 11.53
CA ILE A 160 29.49 -6.61 10.60
C ILE A 160 29.49 -7.64 9.45
N THR A 161 28.64 -8.64 9.54
CA THR A 161 28.33 -9.63 8.51
C THR A 161 27.08 -9.23 7.73
N PHE A 162 26.81 -9.88 6.60
CA PHE A 162 25.57 -9.68 5.84
C PHE A 162 24.32 -9.88 6.72
N GLU A 163 24.32 -10.94 7.52
CA GLU A 163 23.21 -11.29 8.42
C GLU A 163 22.99 -10.20 9.47
N ASN A 164 24.07 -9.68 10.07
CA ASN A 164 23.99 -8.60 11.06
C ASN A 164 23.43 -7.32 10.44
N ILE A 165 23.82 -6.96 9.21
CA ILE A 165 23.26 -5.79 8.50
C ILE A 165 21.77 -5.99 8.24
N VAL A 166 21.37 -7.16 7.73
CA VAL A 166 19.96 -7.45 7.43
C VAL A 166 19.12 -7.42 8.70
N ASN A 167 19.58 -8.06 9.78
CA ASN A 167 18.91 -8.04 11.09
C ASN A 167 18.74 -6.63 11.64
N ARG A 168 19.72 -5.73 11.45
CA ARG A 168 19.61 -4.32 11.86
C ARG A 168 18.57 -3.56 11.04
N ILE A 169 18.55 -3.75 9.72
CA ILE A 169 17.56 -3.12 8.84
C ILE A 169 16.15 -3.65 9.15
N MET A 170 16.02 -4.96 9.30
CA MET A 170 14.76 -5.68 9.46
C MET A 170 14.27 -5.76 10.91
N ARG A 171 15.00 -5.19 11.88
CA ARG A 171 14.69 -5.32 13.30
C ARG A 171 13.23 -5.06 13.62
N LEU A 172 12.73 -3.88 13.26
CA LEU A 172 11.34 -3.48 13.49
C LEU A 172 10.36 -4.29 12.63
N ASP A 173 10.71 -4.49 11.35
CA ASP A 173 9.88 -5.24 10.39
C ASP A 173 9.62 -6.68 10.84
N ASN A 174 10.62 -7.36 11.40
CA ASN A 174 10.49 -8.74 11.90
C ASN A 174 9.49 -8.83 13.06
N TYR A 175 9.47 -7.84 13.96
CA TYR A 175 8.44 -7.76 15.00
C TYR A 175 7.04 -7.55 14.40
N LEU A 176 6.91 -6.67 13.41
CA LEU A 176 5.63 -6.45 12.74
C LEU A 176 5.14 -7.72 12.02
N ILE A 177 6.03 -8.43 11.33
CA ILE A 177 5.73 -9.72 10.69
C ILE A 177 5.21 -10.72 11.73
N ALA A 178 5.88 -10.85 12.88
CA ALA A 178 5.46 -11.75 13.95
C ALA A 178 4.07 -11.38 14.53
N ILE A 179 3.79 -10.08 14.72
CA ILE A 179 2.50 -9.62 15.26
C ILE A 179 1.36 -9.85 14.26
N TYR A 180 1.57 -9.50 12.98
CA TYR A 180 0.52 -9.60 11.96
C TYR A 180 0.30 -11.03 11.46
N SER A 181 1.31 -11.88 11.48
CA SER A 181 1.15 -13.31 11.18
C SER A 181 0.37 -14.05 12.28
N ASN A 182 0.43 -13.58 13.52
CA ASN A 182 -0.29 -14.18 14.63
C ASN A 182 -1.81 -13.92 14.54
N GLU A 183 -2.53 -14.93 14.04
CA GLU A 183 -3.98 -14.91 13.86
C GLU A 183 -4.77 -14.62 15.15
N SER A 184 -4.24 -14.93 16.33
CA SER A 184 -4.94 -14.70 17.60
C SER A 184 -4.97 -13.22 18.02
N LEU A 185 -3.91 -12.48 17.70
CA LEU A 185 -3.75 -11.08 18.09
C LEU A 185 -4.47 -10.13 17.15
N MET A 186 -4.37 -10.37 15.84
CA MET A 186 -4.75 -9.40 14.79
C MET A 186 -6.01 -9.75 13.99
N LYS A 187 -6.75 -10.80 14.36
CA LYS A 187 -8.11 -11.01 13.83
C LYS A 187 -9.11 -10.10 14.51
N PHE A 188 -9.42 -8.97 13.88
CA PHE A 188 -10.47 -8.06 14.35
C PHE A 188 -11.83 -8.59 13.96
N LYS A 189 -12.64 -8.96 14.96
CA LYS A 189 -14.05 -9.23 14.75
C LYS A 189 -14.85 -8.08 15.35
N VAL A 190 -15.78 -7.54 14.57
CA VAL A 190 -16.60 -6.37 14.93
C VAL A 190 -18.08 -6.76 14.88
N PHE A 191 -18.92 -6.06 15.65
CA PHE A 191 -20.36 -6.31 15.83
C PHE A 191 -20.67 -7.75 16.28
N ASP A 192 -20.23 -8.07 17.49
CA ASP A 192 -20.53 -9.34 18.15
C ASP A 192 -20.06 -10.57 17.34
N ASN A 193 -18.80 -10.53 16.93
CA ASN A 193 -18.12 -11.57 16.16
C ASN A 193 -18.63 -11.84 14.73
N ARG A 194 -19.59 -11.06 14.22
CA ARG A 194 -20.21 -11.31 12.91
C ARG A 194 -19.36 -10.89 11.72
N TYR A 195 -18.61 -9.79 11.82
CA TYR A 195 -17.84 -9.26 10.71
C TYR A 195 -16.34 -9.31 10.98
N ARG A 196 -15.58 -9.86 10.02
CA ARG A 196 -14.12 -9.85 10.03
C ARG A 196 -13.63 -8.58 9.33
N VAL A 197 -12.81 -7.80 10.01
CA VAL A 197 -12.16 -6.64 9.41
C VAL A 197 -10.76 -7.06 8.98
N SER A 198 -10.48 -6.90 7.68
CA SER A 198 -9.15 -7.15 7.13
C SER A 198 -8.18 -6.03 7.53
N LEU A 199 -6.90 -6.35 7.69
CA LEU A 199 -5.87 -5.34 7.88
C LEU A 199 -5.76 -4.47 6.60
N THR A 200 -5.91 -3.16 6.76
CA THR A 200 -5.72 -2.18 5.68
C THR A 200 -4.57 -1.26 6.00
N LYS A 201 -4.09 -0.50 5.00
CA LYS A 201 -2.95 0.42 5.16
C LYS A 201 -3.20 1.49 6.22
N SER A 202 -4.44 1.97 6.35
CA SER A 202 -4.79 2.99 7.35
C SER A 202 -4.70 2.44 8.77
N LEU A 203 -5.19 1.22 8.98
CA LEU A 203 -5.09 0.54 10.28
C LEU A 203 -3.64 0.17 10.60
N GLU A 204 -2.91 -0.37 9.62
CA GLU A 204 -1.49 -0.72 9.70
C GLU A 204 -0.65 0.50 10.11
N TRP A 205 -0.84 1.64 9.45
CA TRP A 205 -0.10 2.86 9.77
C TRP A 205 -0.31 3.31 11.22
N ASN A 206 -1.56 3.30 11.71
CA ASN A 206 -1.87 3.66 13.08
C ASN A 206 -1.25 2.67 14.08
N ILE A 207 -1.36 1.37 13.83
CA ILE A 207 -0.79 0.33 14.70
C ILE A 207 0.73 0.44 14.72
N ASN A 208 1.38 0.51 13.55
CA ASN A 208 2.84 0.62 13.45
C ASN A 208 3.34 1.86 14.19
N LEU A 209 2.69 3.02 14.01
CA LEU A 209 3.08 4.24 14.71
C LEU A 209 3.00 4.08 16.23
N ILE A 210 1.94 3.47 16.75
CA ILE A 210 1.74 3.30 18.19
C ILE A 210 2.73 2.27 18.74
N LEU A 211 2.82 1.08 18.13
CA LEU A 211 3.64 -0.02 18.62
C LEU A 211 5.14 0.29 18.53
N ILE A 212 5.60 0.87 17.41
CA ILE A 212 7.02 1.22 17.24
C ILE A 212 7.43 2.28 18.27
N ASN A 213 6.64 3.36 18.39
CA ASN A 213 6.96 4.42 19.36
C ASN A 213 6.83 3.96 20.82
N PHE A 214 5.98 2.98 21.10
CA PHE A 214 5.80 2.44 22.44
C PHE A 214 6.93 1.49 22.84
N PHE A 215 7.30 0.54 21.98
CA PHE A 215 8.30 -0.49 22.30
C PHE A 215 9.73 -0.05 22.06
N PHE A 216 9.97 0.82 21.08
CA PHE A 216 11.30 1.23 20.64
C PHE A 216 11.48 2.74 20.82
N ALA A 217 11.45 3.22 22.06
CA ALA A 217 11.85 4.59 22.37
C ALA A 217 13.38 4.70 22.23
N ASN A 218 13.85 5.55 21.32
CA ASN A 218 15.29 5.81 21.07
C ASN A 218 16.14 4.57 20.73
N GLY A 219 15.53 3.52 20.16
CA GLY A 219 16.23 2.29 19.77
C GLY A 219 16.49 1.29 20.89
N GLN A 220 16.00 1.55 22.11
CA GLN A 220 16.05 0.60 23.23
C GLN A 220 14.67 0.00 23.49
N PHE A 221 14.64 -1.31 23.75
CA PHE A 221 13.41 -2.01 24.06
C PHE A 221 12.94 -1.67 25.47
N ALA A 222 11.81 -0.96 25.57
CA ALA A 222 11.35 -0.35 26.82
C ALA A 222 10.80 -1.36 27.85
N ILE A 223 10.61 -2.64 27.50
CA ILE A 223 9.88 -3.61 28.33
C ILE A 223 10.75 -4.42 29.31
N ASN A 224 11.87 -3.88 29.80
CA ASN A 224 12.72 -4.62 30.72
C ASN A 224 12.32 -4.52 32.20
N SER A 225 11.43 -3.61 32.58
CA SER A 225 10.94 -3.55 33.96
C SER A 225 9.82 -4.56 34.20
N LYS A 226 10.17 -5.77 34.66
CA LYS A 226 9.20 -6.80 35.09
C LYS A 226 8.16 -6.29 36.10
N ASN A 227 8.47 -5.21 36.83
CA ASN A 227 7.70 -4.72 37.97
C ASN A 227 6.56 -3.72 37.63
N ALA A 228 6.40 -3.30 36.36
CA ALA A 228 5.43 -2.26 35.97
C ALA A 228 4.48 -2.68 34.84
N LYS A 229 4.14 -3.97 34.72
CA LYS A 229 3.29 -4.48 33.62
C LYS A 229 1.93 -3.77 33.52
N ASN A 230 1.28 -3.52 34.65
CA ASN A 230 -0.03 -2.86 34.68
C ASN A 230 0.05 -1.39 34.22
N LEU A 231 1.12 -0.68 34.58
CA LEU A 231 1.33 0.71 34.15
C LEU A 231 1.61 0.79 32.65
N LEU A 232 2.42 -0.12 32.12
CA LEU A 232 2.70 -0.23 30.68
C LEU A 232 1.43 -0.55 29.88
N GLU A 233 0.57 -1.43 30.41
CA GLU A 233 -0.73 -1.74 29.80
C GLU A 233 -1.63 -0.50 29.73
N LEU A 234 -1.74 0.25 30.84
CA LEU A 234 -2.54 1.47 30.89
C LEU A 234 -2.02 2.55 29.93
N ASP A 235 -0.71 2.74 29.84
CA ASP A 235 -0.11 3.68 28.88
C ASP A 235 -0.42 3.29 27.43
N LEU A 236 -0.28 2.02 27.09
CA LEU A 236 -0.59 1.53 25.74
C LEU A 236 -2.09 1.70 25.42
N ILE A 237 -2.97 1.39 26.37
CA ILE A 237 -4.42 1.62 26.25
C ILE A 237 -4.73 3.09 26.00
N ASN A 238 -4.11 4.00 26.75
CA ASN A 238 -4.32 5.43 26.60
C ASN A 238 -3.85 5.92 25.23
N LYS A 239 -2.68 5.45 24.75
CA LYS A 239 -2.18 5.77 23.41
C LYS A 239 -3.13 5.31 22.30
N PHE A 240 -3.69 4.10 22.41
CA PHE A 240 -4.71 3.63 21.47
C PHE A 240 -6.00 4.45 21.51
N ARG A 241 -6.49 4.83 22.68
CA ARG A 241 -7.69 5.67 22.82
C ARG A 241 -7.49 7.08 22.27
N VAL A 242 -6.35 7.70 22.55
CA VAL A 242 -5.99 9.03 22.00
C VAL A 242 -5.87 8.95 20.48
N ALA A 243 -5.22 7.93 19.94
CA ALA A 243 -5.16 7.72 18.50
C ALA A 243 -6.54 7.48 17.89
N GLY A 244 -7.41 6.72 18.57
CA GLY A 244 -8.81 6.54 18.20
C GLY A 244 -9.55 7.88 18.11
N PHE A 245 -9.42 8.75 19.12
CA PHE A 245 -10.02 10.08 19.15
C PHE A 245 -9.61 10.93 17.94
N ILE A 246 -8.30 10.99 17.69
CA ILE A 246 -7.73 11.75 16.58
C ILE A 246 -8.28 11.21 15.25
N ASN A 247 -8.35 9.89 15.09
CA ASN A 247 -8.92 9.29 13.88
C ASN A 247 -10.41 9.59 13.70
N ILE A 248 -11.22 9.68 14.76
CA ILE A 248 -12.65 10.07 14.64
C ILE A 248 -12.77 11.45 13.99
N ILE A 249 -11.95 12.41 14.44
CA ILE A 249 -11.93 13.77 13.90
C ILE A 249 -11.44 13.79 12.45
N LEU A 250 -10.44 12.96 12.10
CA LEU A 250 -9.85 12.93 10.77
C LEU A 250 -10.67 12.13 9.73
N THR A 251 -11.42 11.13 10.16
CA THR A 251 -12.16 10.19 9.29
C THR A 251 -13.04 10.89 8.23
N PRO A 252 -13.93 11.87 8.55
CA PRO A 252 -14.78 12.48 7.53
C PRO A 252 -13.96 13.13 6.40
N PHE A 253 -12.82 13.74 6.73
CA PHE A 253 -11.92 14.35 5.75
C PHE A 253 -11.18 13.31 4.92
N LEU A 254 -10.69 12.24 5.56
CA LEU A 254 -10.01 11.15 4.88
C LEU A 254 -10.93 10.42 3.90
N VAL A 255 -12.19 10.19 4.26
CA VAL A 255 -13.16 9.53 3.37
C VAL A 255 -13.37 10.36 2.12
N ILE A 256 -13.63 11.67 2.23
CA ILE A 256 -13.82 12.56 1.07
C ILE A 256 -12.55 12.62 0.21
N TYR A 257 -11.38 12.70 0.84
CA TYR A 257 -10.11 12.74 0.12
C TYR A 257 -9.84 11.45 -0.65
N PHE A 258 -9.96 10.29 0.01
CA PHE A 258 -9.69 9.00 -0.64
C PHE A 258 -10.74 8.65 -1.69
N THR A 259 -12.02 9.02 -1.51
CA THR A 259 -13.03 8.81 -2.57
C THR A 259 -12.66 9.57 -3.82
N LEU A 260 -12.35 10.86 -3.71
CA LEU A 260 -11.97 11.69 -4.86
C LEU A 260 -10.65 11.24 -5.47
N LEU A 261 -9.64 10.91 -4.64
CA LEU A 261 -8.36 10.38 -5.13
C LEU A 261 -8.57 9.10 -5.93
N TYR A 262 -9.39 8.16 -5.44
CA TYR A 262 -9.62 6.90 -6.13
C TYR A 262 -10.46 7.06 -7.40
N VAL A 263 -11.45 7.95 -7.39
CA VAL A 263 -12.19 8.32 -8.60
C VAL A 263 -11.23 8.89 -9.64
N LEU A 264 -10.46 9.93 -9.31
CA LEU A 264 -9.53 10.56 -10.26
C LEU A 264 -8.44 9.60 -10.76
N LYS A 265 -7.89 8.78 -9.87
CA LYS A 265 -6.83 7.81 -10.21
C LYS A 265 -7.32 6.72 -11.15
N TYR A 266 -8.53 6.22 -10.94
CA TYR A 266 -9.02 5.05 -11.66
C TYR A 266 -10.07 5.36 -12.72
N PHE A 267 -10.56 6.60 -12.85
CA PHE A 267 -11.59 6.98 -13.83
C PHE A 267 -11.25 6.54 -15.26
N TYR A 268 -9.99 6.69 -15.68
CA TYR A 268 -9.55 6.27 -17.01
C TYR A 268 -9.45 4.73 -17.14
N ASN A 269 -9.02 4.06 -16.08
CA ASN A 269 -8.75 2.61 -16.06
C ASN A 269 -9.75 1.84 -15.19
N ILE A 270 -11.04 2.21 -15.22
CA ILE A 270 -12.10 1.56 -14.43
C ILE A 270 -12.13 0.05 -14.71
N LYS A 271 -11.90 -0.34 -15.98
CA LYS A 271 -11.79 -1.74 -16.43
C LYS A 271 -10.81 -2.55 -15.60
N SER A 272 -9.66 -1.96 -15.26
CA SER A 272 -8.60 -2.63 -14.52
C SER A 272 -9.01 -2.96 -13.08
N ILE A 273 -9.90 -2.18 -12.46
CA ILE A 273 -10.30 -2.42 -11.06
C ILE A 273 -11.12 -3.70 -10.90
N PHE A 274 -12.01 -3.97 -11.85
CA PHE A 274 -12.96 -5.10 -11.74
C PHE A 274 -12.27 -6.45 -11.93
N ASN A 275 -11.28 -6.52 -12.83
CA ASN A 275 -10.66 -7.78 -13.21
C ASN A 275 -9.31 -8.02 -12.53
N LEU A 276 -8.58 -6.96 -12.16
CA LEU A 276 -7.30 -7.14 -11.48
C LEU A 276 -7.50 -7.70 -10.07
N ARG A 277 -6.56 -8.54 -9.69
CA ARG A 277 -6.42 -9.10 -8.35
C ARG A 277 -5.12 -8.62 -7.75
N GLU A 278 -5.10 -8.48 -6.43
CA GLU A 278 -3.93 -8.07 -5.68
C GLU A 278 -3.87 -8.86 -4.36
N TYR A 279 -2.65 -9.10 -3.87
CA TYR A 279 -2.46 -9.69 -2.55
C TYR A 279 -2.92 -8.72 -1.46
N ASN A 280 -3.82 -9.18 -0.58
CA ASN A 280 -4.29 -8.36 0.53
C ASN A 280 -3.14 -8.09 1.50
N LEU A 281 -3.17 -6.93 2.16
CA LEU A 281 -2.09 -6.50 3.06
C LEU A 281 -1.82 -7.49 4.20
N GLU A 282 -2.86 -7.99 4.86
CA GLU A 282 -2.72 -9.03 5.91
C GLU A 282 -1.96 -10.25 5.38
N ASN A 283 -2.29 -10.68 4.17
CA ASN A 283 -1.68 -11.85 3.57
C ASN A 283 -0.26 -11.58 3.08
N LYS A 284 0.07 -10.34 2.69
CA LYS A 284 1.46 -9.95 2.42
C LYS A 284 2.34 -10.17 3.65
N TYR A 285 1.89 -9.79 4.85
CA TYR A 285 2.64 -10.08 6.07
C TYR A 285 2.78 -11.58 6.37
N LYS A 286 1.77 -12.39 6.04
CA LYS A 286 1.84 -13.85 6.22
C LYS A 286 2.76 -14.56 5.22
N LEU A 287 2.88 -14.01 4.00
CA LEU A 287 3.74 -14.55 2.95
C LEU A 287 5.20 -14.06 3.06
N ARG A 288 5.44 -13.02 3.85
CA ARG A 288 6.77 -12.43 4.04
C ARG A 288 7.56 -13.26 5.02
N GLU A 289 8.80 -13.55 4.65
CA GLU A 289 9.72 -14.30 5.50
C GLU A 289 10.48 -13.37 6.45
N TYR A 290 10.97 -13.92 7.57
CA TYR A 290 11.82 -13.17 8.49
C TYR A 290 13.16 -12.84 7.79
N ASN A 291 13.71 -11.66 8.08
CA ASN A 291 14.92 -11.14 7.42
C ASN A 291 14.82 -10.96 5.89
N GLU A 292 13.61 -11.03 5.33
CA GLU A 292 13.39 -10.73 3.91
C GLU A 292 13.21 -9.22 3.70
N LEU A 293 14.22 -8.60 3.09
CA LEU A 293 14.18 -7.19 2.73
C LEU A 293 13.03 -6.89 1.75
N GLU A 294 12.42 -5.71 1.92
CA GLU A 294 11.18 -5.32 1.21
C GLU A 294 11.27 -5.49 -0.32
N HIS A 295 12.40 -5.13 -0.95
CA HIS A 295 12.53 -5.23 -2.41
C HIS A 295 12.62 -6.68 -2.92
N PHE A 296 13.24 -7.59 -2.16
CA PHE A 296 13.27 -9.01 -2.50
C PHE A 296 11.88 -9.61 -2.41
N PHE A 297 11.17 -9.30 -1.33
CA PHE A 297 9.78 -9.71 -1.14
C PHE A 297 8.86 -9.21 -2.26
N ASN A 298 8.93 -7.91 -2.57
CA ASN A 298 8.12 -7.32 -3.65
C ASN A 298 8.47 -7.92 -5.01
N LYS A 299 9.76 -8.18 -5.29
CA LYS A 299 10.18 -8.84 -6.55
C LYS A 299 9.61 -10.26 -6.64
N ARG A 300 9.72 -11.05 -5.57
CA ARG A 300 9.18 -12.41 -5.48
C ARG A 300 7.66 -12.44 -5.68
N LEU A 301 6.93 -11.55 -5.00
CA LEU A 301 5.48 -11.43 -5.16
C LEU A 301 5.08 -10.94 -6.54
N ASN A 302 5.81 -10.00 -7.15
CA ASN A 302 5.47 -9.51 -8.47
C ASN A 302 5.59 -10.62 -9.53
N LEU A 303 6.61 -11.47 -9.44
CA LEU A 303 6.76 -12.64 -10.31
C LEU A 303 5.61 -13.64 -10.14
N SER A 304 5.01 -13.73 -8.96
CA SER A 304 3.88 -14.64 -8.73
C SER A 304 2.55 -14.11 -9.24
N ILE A 305 2.41 -12.81 -9.55
CA ILE A 305 1.14 -12.22 -10.00
C ILE A 305 0.69 -12.82 -11.34
N ASP A 306 1.60 -12.90 -12.31
CA ASP A 306 1.27 -13.40 -13.64
C ASP A 306 0.86 -14.88 -13.57
N ILE A 307 1.67 -15.69 -12.88
CA ILE A 307 1.40 -17.11 -12.65
C ILE A 307 0.10 -17.31 -11.85
N ALA A 308 -0.21 -16.45 -10.88
CA ALA A 308 -1.46 -16.50 -10.12
C ALA A 308 -2.68 -16.21 -10.99
N ASN A 309 -2.57 -15.26 -11.91
CA ASN A 309 -3.63 -14.96 -12.85
C ASN A 309 -3.86 -16.14 -13.81
N GLU A 310 -2.78 -16.73 -14.34
CA GLU A 310 -2.84 -17.92 -15.19
C GLU A 310 -3.46 -19.12 -14.46
N TYR A 311 -3.07 -19.37 -13.20
CA TYR A 311 -3.66 -20.41 -12.37
C TYR A 311 -5.17 -20.22 -12.18
N LEU A 312 -5.62 -18.99 -11.87
CA LEU A 312 -7.04 -18.71 -11.67
C LEU A 312 -7.86 -18.83 -12.96
N LEU A 313 -7.26 -18.52 -14.11
CA LEU A 313 -7.90 -18.71 -15.42
C LEU A 313 -8.11 -20.20 -15.77
N GLN A 314 -7.38 -21.14 -15.15
CA GLN A 314 -7.64 -22.58 -15.31
C GLN A 314 -8.99 -23.02 -14.75
N PHE A 315 -9.68 -22.17 -13.97
CA PHE A 315 -10.99 -22.44 -13.38
C PHE A 315 -12.06 -21.55 -14.06
N PRO A 316 -12.58 -21.96 -15.22
CA PRO A 316 -13.58 -21.17 -15.94
C PRO A 316 -14.92 -21.17 -15.20
N ASN A 317 -15.60 -20.02 -15.27
CA ASN A 317 -16.98 -19.87 -14.79
C ASN A 317 -17.93 -19.80 -15.99
N ASN A 318 -18.30 -20.95 -16.53
CA ASN A 318 -19.08 -21.04 -17.78
C ASN A 318 -20.42 -20.31 -17.71
N ILE A 319 -21.09 -20.31 -16.55
CA ILE A 319 -22.36 -19.61 -16.35
C ILE A 319 -22.18 -18.10 -16.59
N ASN A 320 -21.16 -17.50 -15.99
CA ASN A 320 -20.88 -16.07 -16.17
C ASN A 320 -20.51 -15.75 -17.62
N ASN A 321 -19.72 -16.60 -18.27
CA ASN A 321 -19.37 -16.42 -19.68
C ASN A 321 -20.59 -16.45 -20.61
N ILE A 322 -21.55 -17.36 -20.37
CA ILE A 322 -22.80 -17.42 -21.14
C ILE A 322 -23.61 -16.13 -20.95
N ILE A 323 -23.75 -15.66 -19.71
CA ILE A 323 -24.46 -14.41 -19.38
C ILE A 323 -23.79 -13.21 -20.07
N TYR A 324 -22.46 -13.09 -19.99
CA TYR A 324 -21.74 -11.99 -20.64
C TYR A 324 -21.84 -12.04 -22.16
N LYS A 325 -21.79 -13.23 -22.78
CA LYS A 325 -22.01 -13.38 -24.23
C LYS A 325 -23.41 -12.91 -24.64
N PHE A 326 -24.44 -13.28 -23.87
CA PHE A 326 -25.81 -12.83 -24.12
C PHE A 326 -25.97 -11.30 -23.98
N LEU A 327 -25.45 -10.73 -22.90
CA LEU A 327 -25.49 -9.28 -22.67
C LEU A 327 -24.68 -8.49 -23.72
N ALA A 328 -23.52 -9.01 -24.14
CA ALA A 328 -22.73 -8.41 -25.21
C ALA A 328 -23.46 -8.46 -26.55
N PHE A 329 -24.20 -9.54 -26.84
CA PHE A 329 -25.01 -9.63 -28.05
C PHE A 329 -26.15 -8.59 -28.05
N ILE A 330 -26.90 -8.46 -26.95
CA ILE A 330 -27.98 -7.47 -26.84
C ILE A 330 -27.46 -6.03 -26.92
N SER A 331 -26.43 -5.70 -26.13
CA SER A 331 -25.88 -4.35 -26.13
C SER A 331 -25.18 -4.02 -27.46
N GLY A 332 -24.49 -4.98 -28.06
CA GLY A 332 -23.88 -4.84 -29.38
C GLY A 332 -24.88 -4.64 -30.51
N SER A 333 -26.02 -5.36 -30.51
CA SER A 333 -27.06 -5.21 -31.54
C SER A 333 -27.76 -3.85 -31.42
N LEU A 334 -28.11 -3.42 -30.20
CA LEU A 334 -28.66 -2.07 -29.97
C LEU A 334 -27.69 -0.97 -30.37
N LEU A 335 -26.40 -1.12 -30.06
CA LEU A 335 -25.36 -0.17 -30.47
C LEU A 335 -25.22 -0.12 -31.99
N ALA A 336 -25.23 -1.27 -32.66
CA ALA A 336 -25.14 -1.37 -34.12
C ALA A 336 -26.35 -0.69 -34.79
N ILE A 337 -27.56 -0.95 -34.30
CA ILE A 337 -28.78 -0.30 -34.81
C ILE A 337 -28.66 1.21 -34.68
N LEU A 338 -28.37 1.72 -33.47
CA LEU A 338 -28.29 3.16 -33.22
C LEU A 338 -27.21 3.84 -34.07
N THR A 339 -26.02 3.21 -34.18
CA THR A 339 -24.91 3.77 -34.97
C THR A 339 -25.20 3.76 -36.47
N ILE A 340 -25.77 2.68 -37.00
CA ILE A 340 -26.17 2.59 -38.42
C ILE A 340 -27.27 3.60 -38.74
N THR A 341 -28.29 3.73 -37.87
CA THR A 341 -29.35 4.70 -38.10
C THR A 341 -28.82 6.13 -38.06
N THR A 342 -27.91 6.46 -37.13
CA THR A 342 -27.27 7.79 -37.11
C THR A 342 -26.45 8.06 -38.35
N LEU A 343 -25.75 7.07 -38.88
CA LEU A 343 -24.83 7.27 -40.01
C LEU A 343 -25.56 7.33 -41.36
N LEU A 344 -26.64 6.56 -41.52
CA LEU A 344 -27.39 6.48 -42.78
C LEU A 344 -28.45 7.58 -42.95
N PHE A 345 -29.15 7.96 -41.88
CA PHE A 345 -30.31 8.85 -41.99
C PHE A 345 -30.01 10.31 -41.67
N ASP A 346 -29.07 10.60 -40.76
CA ASP A 346 -28.84 12.00 -40.36
C ASP A 346 -27.45 12.21 -39.73
N SER A 347 -26.44 12.45 -40.57
CA SER A 347 -25.06 12.73 -40.12
C SER A 347 -24.91 14.10 -39.46
N GLU A 348 -25.88 15.01 -39.63
CA GLU A 348 -25.81 16.38 -39.12
C GLU A 348 -26.61 16.56 -37.81
N ASN A 349 -27.72 15.85 -37.61
CA ASN A 349 -28.58 15.99 -36.41
C ASN A 349 -28.34 14.99 -35.27
N PHE A 350 -27.24 14.23 -35.27
CA PHE A 350 -26.94 13.24 -34.21
C PHE A 350 -26.81 13.84 -32.80
N LEU A 351 -26.52 15.13 -32.69
CA LEU A 351 -26.42 15.88 -31.44
C LEU A 351 -27.78 16.39 -30.93
N SER A 352 -28.69 16.75 -31.83
CA SER A 352 -29.98 17.40 -31.52
C SER A 352 -31.16 16.42 -31.45
N PHE A 353 -31.04 15.23 -32.06
CA PHE A 353 -32.11 14.24 -32.00
C PHE A 353 -32.21 13.61 -30.61
N GLU A 354 -33.31 13.86 -29.91
CA GLU A 354 -33.61 13.31 -28.60
C GLU A 354 -34.47 12.04 -28.71
N ILE A 355 -33.97 10.92 -28.19
CA ILE A 355 -34.74 9.66 -28.13
C ILE A 355 -35.71 9.70 -26.93
N THR A 356 -35.24 10.24 -25.80
CA THR A 356 -36.08 10.54 -24.63
C THR A 356 -35.84 11.98 -24.20
N HIS A 357 -36.79 12.58 -23.50
CA HIS A 357 -36.71 13.98 -23.05
C HIS A 357 -35.31 14.30 -22.48
N ASN A 358 -34.63 15.26 -23.10
CA ASN A 358 -33.32 15.78 -22.74
C ASN A 358 -32.15 14.78 -22.87
N LYS A 359 -32.27 13.72 -23.68
CA LYS A 359 -31.18 12.76 -23.93
C LYS A 359 -31.01 12.50 -25.42
N SER A 360 -29.86 12.93 -25.93
CA SER A 360 -29.45 12.73 -27.32
C SER A 360 -29.11 11.27 -27.64
N ILE A 361 -29.10 10.93 -28.92
CA ILE A 361 -28.66 9.59 -29.38
C ILE A 361 -27.24 9.28 -28.89
N LEU A 362 -26.34 10.25 -28.89
CA LEU A 362 -24.97 10.10 -28.39
C LEU A 362 -24.90 9.64 -26.93
N PHE A 363 -25.80 10.14 -26.07
CA PHE A 363 -25.89 9.66 -24.70
C PHE A 363 -26.18 8.16 -24.67
N TYR A 364 -27.12 7.67 -25.48
CA TYR A 364 -27.42 6.24 -25.55
C TYR A 364 -26.29 5.42 -26.17
N ILE A 365 -25.65 5.91 -27.25
CA ILE A 365 -24.48 5.25 -27.86
C ILE A 365 -23.34 5.13 -26.86
N SER A 366 -23.05 6.19 -26.09
CA SER A 366 -21.99 6.17 -25.08
C SER A 366 -22.29 5.24 -23.92
N VAL A 367 -23.53 5.24 -23.40
CA VAL A 367 -23.94 4.35 -22.30
C VAL A 367 -23.95 2.88 -22.74
N ILE A 368 -24.60 2.57 -23.86
CA ILE A 368 -24.67 1.21 -24.40
C ILE A 368 -23.28 0.75 -24.85
N GLY A 369 -22.47 1.63 -25.43
CA GLY A 369 -21.07 1.36 -25.76
C GLY A 369 -20.22 1.04 -24.53
N ALA A 370 -20.39 1.79 -23.43
CA ALA A 370 -19.74 1.49 -22.16
C ALA A 370 -20.16 0.11 -21.61
N ILE A 371 -21.45 -0.21 -21.67
CA ILE A 371 -21.97 -1.52 -21.25
C ILE A 371 -21.41 -2.64 -22.14
N ASN A 372 -21.44 -2.48 -23.46
CA ASN A 372 -20.96 -3.48 -24.42
C ASN A 372 -19.45 -3.74 -24.24
N THR A 373 -18.65 -2.68 -24.09
CA THR A 373 -17.22 -2.84 -23.82
C THR A 373 -16.97 -3.51 -22.46
N PHE A 374 -17.79 -3.24 -21.45
CA PHE A 374 -17.68 -3.92 -20.15
C PHE A 374 -18.02 -5.41 -20.27
N THR A 375 -19.14 -5.76 -20.89
CA THR A 375 -19.57 -7.17 -21.06
C THR A 375 -18.60 -7.94 -21.93
N TYR A 376 -18.16 -7.39 -23.05
CA TYR A 376 -17.24 -8.05 -23.98
C TYR A 376 -15.89 -8.37 -23.33
N ASN A 377 -15.35 -7.44 -22.53
CA ASN A 377 -14.06 -7.63 -21.86
C ASN A 377 -14.10 -8.66 -20.72
N ASN A 378 -15.28 -8.93 -20.15
CA ASN A 378 -15.45 -9.92 -19.09
C ASN A 378 -15.73 -11.34 -19.61
N ILE A 379 -15.92 -11.51 -20.93
CA ILE A 379 -15.97 -12.83 -21.55
C ILE A 379 -14.59 -13.44 -21.45
N GLN A 380 -14.46 -14.52 -20.68
CA GLN A 380 -13.21 -15.28 -20.67
C GLN A 380 -13.02 -15.88 -22.07
N GLN A 381 -12.00 -15.41 -22.78
CA GLN A 381 -11.56 -16.06 -24.00
C GLN A 381 -10.92 -17.39 -23.59
N ASP A 382 -11.28 -18.48 -24.27
CA ASP A 382 -10.66 -19.79 -24.13
C ASP A 382 -9.22 -19.74 -24.66
N LYS A 383 -8.34 -19.01 -23.97
CA LYS A 383 -6.93 -18.82 -24.37
C LYS A 383 -6.10 -20.09 -24.15
N TYR A 384 -6.62 -21.09 -23.44
CA TYR A 384 -5.87 -22.29 -23.07
C TYR A 384 -6.40 -23.53 -23.79
N LYS A 385 -5.53 -24.14 -24.60
CA LYS A 385 -5.78 -25.44 -25.24
C LYS A 385 -5.55 -26.63 -24.29
N THR A 386 -4.99 -26.44 -23.09
CA THR A 386 -4.71 -27.53 -22.13
C THR A 386 -4.89 -27.10 -20.67
N TYR A 387 -5.82 -27.76 -19.96
CA TYR A 387 -6.09 -27.56 -18.53
C TYR A 387 -5.01 -28.21 -17.66
N GLN A 388 -4.18 -27.42 -16.96
CA GLN A 388 -3.09 -27.92 -16.10
C GLN A 388 -2.92 -27.16 -14.77
N PRO A 389 -3.96 -27.06 -13.92
CA PRO A 389 -3.91 -26.26 -12.68
C PRO A 389 -2.81 -26.68 -11.71
N ARG A 390 -2.46 -27.97 -11.67
CA ARG A 390 -1.42 -28.49 -10.77
C ARG A 390 -0.02 -27.92 -11.07
N LYS A 391 0.32 -27.74 -12.36
CA LYS A 391 1.63 -27.22 -12.75
C LYS A 391 1.77 -25.76 -12.35
N TYR A 392 0.78 -24.94 -12.70
CA TYR A 392 0.73 -23.53 -12.33
C TYR A 392 0.75 -23.33 -10.81
N PHE A 393 0.01 -24.16 -10.05
CA PHE A 393 0.06 -24.03 -8.59
C PHE A 393 1.42 -24.46 -8.01
N LYS A 394 2.07 -25.50 -8.55
CA LYS A 394 3.41 -25.90 -8.11
C LYS A 394 4.40 -24.76 -8.35
N GLU A 395 4.31 -24.09 -9.49
CA GLU A 395 5.15 -22.94 -9.81
C GLU A 395 4.83 -21.74 -8.92
N LEU A 396 3.55 -21.44 -8.72
CA LEU A 396 3.08 -20.40 -7.80
C LEU A 396 3.57 -20.63 -6.36
N SER A 397 3.57 -21.88 -5.90
CA SER A 397 4.06 -22.25 -4.57
C SER A 397 5.58 -22.04 -4.42
N LYS A 398 6.36 -22.11 -5.52
CA LYS A 398 7.79 -21.77 -5.48
C LYS A 398 8.03 -20.30 -5.11
N TYR A 399 7.17 -19.40 -5.58
CA TYR A 399 7.31 -17.97 -5.32
C TYR A 399 6.58 -17.52 -4.06
N THR A 400 5.37 -18.01 -3.83
CA THR A 400 4.56 -17.57 -2.67
C THR A 400 4.92 -18.30 -1.38
N HIS A 401 5.55 -19.48 -1.47
CA HIS A 401 5.72 -20.42 -0.36
C HIS A 401 4.40 -20.75 0.36
N PHE A 402 3.27 -20.51 -0.30
CA PHE A 402 1.96 -20.77 0.27
C PHE A 402 1.69 -22.27 0.30
N ILE A 403 1.25 -22.74 1.47
CA ILE A 403 0.84 -24.13 1.68
C ILE A 403 -0.62 -24.11 2.16
N PRO A 404 -1.56 -24.75 1.44
CA PRO A 404 -2.95 -24.81 1.85
C PRO A 404 -3.12 -25.62 3.13
N LYS A 405 -4.06 -25.22 4.01
CA LYS A 405 -4.24 -25.83 5.34
C LYS A 405 -4.68 -27.30 5.26
N ASN A 406 -5.37 -27.68 4.17
CA ASN A 406 -5.86 -29.04 3.94
C ASN A 406 -4.77 -30.06 3.57
N LYS A 407 -3.49 -29.67 3.47
CA LYS A 407 -2.38 -30.58 3.17
C LYS A 407 -2.11 -31.59 4.30
N ASN A 408 -2.53 -31.29 5.54
CA ASN A 408 -2.30 -32.15 6.71
C ASN A 408 -3.26 -33.36 6.81
N LYS A 409 -4.24 -33.50 5.92
CA LYS A 409 -5.15 -34.65 5.89
C LYS A 409 -4.71 -35.70 4.87
N GLY A 410 -3.53 -36.31 5.04
CA GLY A 410 -3.12 -37.63 4.52
C GLY A 410 -3.43 -38.07 3.08
N LEU A 411 -3.93 -37.20 2.20
CA LEU A 411 -4.45 -37.53 0.89
C LEU A 411 -3.40 -37.17 -0.16
N THR A 412 -2.75 -38.23 -0.62
CA THR A 412 -1.85 -38.29 -1.75
C THR A 412 -2.40 -37.50 -2.95
N GLU A 413 -1.59 -36.54 -3.41
CA GLU A 413 -1.53 -36.00 -4.78
C GLU A 413 -2.73 -35.22 -5.36
N LYS A 414 -3.92 -35.25 -4.75
CA LYS A 414 -5.14 -34.59 -5.26
C LYS A 414 -5.49 -33.17 -4.75
N PRO A 415 -4.86 -32.54 -3.73
CA PRO A 415 -5.35 -31.26 -3.19
C PRO A 415 -5.06 -30.04 -4.08
N MET A 416 -4.17 -30.14 -5.07
CA MET A 416 -3.69 -29.00 -5.85
C MET A 416 -4.65 -28.51 -6.96
N SER A 417 -5.67 -29.31 -7.30
CA SER A 417 -6.66 -28.99 -8.35
C SER A 417 -8.07 -28.72 -7.78
N ASN A 418 -8.24 -28.79 -6.47
CA ASN A 418 -9.54 -28.69 -5.83
C ASN A 418 -10.03 -27.24 -5.81
N ILE A 419 -11.35 -27.07 -5.96
CA ILE A 419 -12.05 -25.80 -5.83
C ILE A 419 -11.80 -25.17 -4.45
N GLU A 420 -11.69 -25.99 -3.40
CA GLU A 420 -11.36 -25.53 -2.05
C GLU A 420 -10.00 -24.80 -1.98
N THR A 421 -8.96 -25.37 -2.60
CA THR A 421 -7.61 -24.78 -2.64
C THR A 421 -7.62 -23.48 -3.43
N ARG A 422 -8.39 -23.43 -4.52
CA ARG A 422 -8.64 -22.20 -5.27
C ARG A 422 -9.30 -21.14 -4.39
N ASP A 423 -10.34 -21.51 -3.63
CA ASP A 423 -11.08 -20.56 -2.78
C ASP A 423 -10.25 -20.09 -1.58
N GLU A 424 -9.40 -20.95 -1.01
CA GLU A 424 -8.37 -20.55 -0.04
C GLU A 424 -7.37 -19.56 -0.65
N PHE A 425 -6.88 -19.85 -1.86
CA PHE A 425 -5.98 -18.95 -2.56
C PHE A 425 -6.65 -17.62 -2.94
N MET A 426 -7.93 -17.60 -3.32
CA MET A 426 -8.67 -16.38 -3.60
C MET A 426 -8.86 -15.49 -2.37
N LYS A 427 -8.87 -16.06 -1.15
CA LYS A 427 -8.84 -15.26 0.10
C LYS A 427 -7.52 -14.52 0.27
N ILE A 428 -6.43 -15.08 -0.26
CA ILE A 428 -5.09 -14.49 -0.25
C ILE A 428 -4.93 -13.45 -1.35
N TYR A 429 -5.35 -13.83 -2.55
CA TYR A 429 -5.27 -13.08 -3.79
C TYR A 429 -6.67 -12.64 -4.24
N SER A 430 -7.15 -11.57 -3.60
CA SER A 430 -8.52 -11.10 -3.77
C SER A 430 -8.65 -10.06 -4.89
N LEU A 431 -9.89 -9.77 -5.29
CA LEU A 431 -10.18 -8.75 -6.29
C LEU A 431 -9.78 -7.36 -5.77
N LYS A 432 -9.16 -6.56 -6.64
CA LYS A 432 -8.75 -5.20 -6.31
C LYS A 432 -9.92 -4.34 -5.83
N LEU A 433 -11.10 -4.50 -6.43
CA LEU A 433 -12.33 -3.84 -5.98
C LEU A 433 -12.68 -4.18 -4.52
N ILE A 434 -12.58 -5.44 -4.12
CA ILE A 434 -12.85 -5.87 -2.75
C ILE A 434 -11.84 -5.24 -1.79
N ASN A 435 -10.56 -5.17 -2.19
CA ASN A 435 -9.53 -4.49 -1.41
C ASN A 435 -9.82 -2.99 -1.24
N ILE A 436 -10.27 -2.30 -2.29
CA ILE A 436 -10.65 -0.89 -2.22
C ILE A 436 -11.87 -0.69 -1.30
N ILE A 437 -12.90 -1.54 -1.41
CA ILE A 437 -14.06 -1.50 -0.50
C ILE A 437 -13.63 -1.73 0.95
N ASN A 438 -12.72 -2.69 1.18
CA ASN A 438 -12.16 -2.93 2.50
C ASN A 438 -11.36 -1.73 3.03
N GLU A 439 -10.59 -1.04 2.18
CA GLU A 439 -9.90 0.19 2.56
C GLU A 439 -10.88 1.29 2.99
N PHE A 440 -11.97 1.52 2.24
CA PHE A 440 -13.01 2.47 2.63
C PHE A 440 -13.75 2.07 3.90
N GLY A 441 -14.17 0.81 4.01
CA GLY A 441 -14.81 0.29 5.22
C GLY A 441 -13.88 0.39 6.43
N SER A 442 -12.58 0.19 6.23
CA SER A 442 -11.59 0.31 7.29
C SER A 442 -11.35 1.76 7.71
N LEU A 443 -11.40 2.75 6.81
CA LEU A 443 -11.33 4.16 7.23
C LEU A 443 -12.40 4.49 8.27
N LEU A 444 -13.63 3.99 8.06
CA LEU A 444 -14.74 4.17 9.00
C LEU A 444 -14.58 3.34 10.29
N LEU A 445 -14.08 2.11 10.18
CA LEU A 445 -13.96 1.18 11.32
C LEU A 445 -12.67 1.37 12.15
N THR A 446 -11.62 1.99 11.60
CA THR A 446 -10.32 2.21 12.27
C THR A 446 -10.47 2.90 13.62
N PRO A 447 -11.19 4.04 13.77
CA PRO A 447 -11.38 4.66 15.08
C PRO A 447 -12.09 3.73 16.07
N TYR A 448 -13.08 2.96 15.64
CA TYR A 448 -13.75 1.98 16.51
C TYR A 448 -12.79 0.88 16.97
N ILE A 449 -11.97 0.34 16.06
CA ILE A 449 -11.00 -0.71 16.37
C ILE A 449 -9.94 -0.21 17.36
N LEU A 450 -9.38 0.99 17.13
CA LEU A 450 -8.39 1.63 18.01
C LEU A 450 -8.97 1.96 19.38
N TRP A 451 -10.22 2.41 19.46
CA TRP A 451 -10.82 2.82 20.73
C TRP A 451 -11.33 1.64 21.58
N PHE A 452 -11.96 0.63 20.96
CA PHE A 452 -12.69 -0.41 21.70
C PHE A 452 -12.07 -1.80 21.62
N VAL A 453 -11.47 -2.18 20.49
CA VAL A 453 -11.02 -3.55 20.24
C VAL A 453 -9.56 -3.75 20.68
N LEU A 454 -8.65 -2.89 20.23
CA LEU A 454 -7.22 -2.98 20.53
C LEU A 454 -6.88 -2.79 22.03
N PRO A 455 -7.53 -1.87 22.78
CA PRO A 455 -7.30 -1.73 24.21
C PRO A 455 -7.53 -3.01 25.01
N LYS A 456 -8.53 -3.82 24.62
CA LYS A 456 -8.83 -5.11 25.27
C LYS A 456 -7.74 -6.17 25.02
N ARG A 457 -6.92 -5.99 23.98
CA ARG A 457 -5.85 -6.94 23.59
C ARG A 457 -4.44 -6.48 23.99
N CYS A 458 -4.31 -5.29 24.60
CA CYS A 458 -3.01 -4.72 24.97
C CYS A 458 -2.17 -5.65 25.85
N LYS A 459 -2.79 -6.29 26.85
CA LYS A 459 -2.14 -7.30 27.69
C LYS A 459 -1.50 -8.44 26.89
N ASN A 460 -2.25 -8.99 25.92
CA ASN A 460 -1.77 -10.08 25.08
C ASN A 460 -0.66 -9.62 24.13
N ILE A 461 -0.77 -8.39 23.59
CA ILE A 461 0.27 -7.80 22.73
C ILE A 461 1.58 -7.63 23.52
N ILE A 462 1.51 -7.07 24.74
CA ILE A 462 2.69 -6.88 25.59
C ILE A 462 3.31 -8.24 25.97
N ALA A 463 2.48 -9.21 26.37
CA ALA A 463 2.95 -10.55 26.71
C ALA A 463 3.65 -11.24 25.51
N PHE A 464 3.03 -11.15 24.33
CA PHE A 464 3.62 -11.69 23.10
C PHE A 464 4.93 -11.01 22.74
N MET A 465 5.00 -9.68 22.84
CA MET A 465 6.23 -8.92 22.57
C MET A 465 7.37 -9.29 23.52
N GLN A 466 7.07 -9.58 24.79
CA GLN A 466 8.06 -10.10 25.75
C GLN A 466 8.52 -11.51 25.36
N GLU A 467 7.61 -12.38 24.92
CA GLU A 467 7.90 -13.77 24.53
C GLU A 467 8.78 -13.86 23.28
N ILE A 468 8.52 -13.02 22.28
CA ILE A 468 9.26 -13.04 21.01
C ILE A 468 10.55 -12.23 21.04
N THR A 469 10.88 -11.54 22.14
CA THR A 469 12.10 -10.73 22.22
C THR A 469 13.23 -11.52 22.87
N GLU A 470 14.30 -11.73 22.12
CA GLU A 470 15.55 -12.32 22.59
C GLU A 470 16.63 -11.24 22.64
N LYS A 471 17.51 -11.29 23.65
CA LYS A 471 18.67 -10.41 23.73
C LYS A 471 19.88 -11.14 23.16
N ASP A 472 20.30 -10.72 21.97
CA ASP A 472 21.53 -11.15 21.34
C ASP A 472 22.73 -10.35 21.87
N HIS A 473 23.91 -10.98 21.90
CA HIS A 473 25.13 -10.39 22.44
C HIS A 473 25.67 -9.24 21.55
N GLU A 474 25.50 -9.32 20.23
CA GLU A 474 26.06 -8.34 19.29
C GLU A 474 25.00 -7.31 18.83
N LEU A 475 23.77 -7.77 18.61
CA LEU A 475 22.71 -6.96 18.02
C LEU A 475 21.82 -6.29 19.09
N GLY A 476 21.81 -6.79 20.32
CA GLY A 476 20.87 -6.37 21.36
C GLY A 476 19.52 -7.07 21.20
N TYR A 477 18.40 -6.35 21.36
CA TYR A 477 17.08 -6.97 21.30
C TYR A 477 16.64 -7.27 19.86
N ILE A 478 16.40 -8.54 19.58
CA ILE A 478 15.96 -9.06 18.28
C ILE A 478 14.72 -9.93 18.44
N CYS A 479 13.99 -10.09 17.34
CA CYS A 479 12.88 -11.03 17.29
C CYS A 479 13.41 -12.47 17.23
N LYS A 480 12.95 -13.33 18.14
CA LYS A 480 13.33 -14.74 18.26
C LYS A 480 13.17 -15.51 16.95
N TYR A 481 12.10 -15.26 16.19
CA TYR A 481 11.85 -15.95 14.93
C TYR A 481 12.77 -15.53 13.78
N ALA A 482 13.46 -14.40 13.92
CA ALA A 482 14.43 -13.92 12.95
C ALA A 482 15.86 -14.40 13.27
N ASN A 483 16.07 -15.00 14.44
CA ASN A 483 17.35 -15.57 14.81
C ASN A 483 17.51 -16.92 14.10
N TYR A 484 18.61 -17.11 13.35
CA TYR A 484 18.87 -18.34 12.56
C TYR A 484 19.26 -19.56 13.42
N LYS A 485 18.87 -19.61 14.69
CA LYS A 485 19.24 -20.67 15.63
C LYS A 485 18.31 -21.87 15.57
#